data_AF-A0A968IKR3-F1
#
_entry.id   AF-A0A968IKR3-F1
#
_cell.length_a   1.000
_cell.length_b   1.000
_cell.length_c   1.000
_cell.angle_alpha   90.00
_cell.angle_beta   90.00
_cell.angle_gamma   90.00
#
_symmetry.space_group_name_H-M   'P 1'
#
loop_
_entity.id
_entity.type
_entity.pdbx_description
1 polymer ?
#
loop_
_entity_poly.entity_id
_entity_poly.type
_entity_poly.pdbx_seq_one_letter_code
_entity_poly.pdbx_strand_id
1 'polypeptide(L)'
;MKHHRSRRQSVKYWLASGTMVALAGMFINPRDLLSARAPKDGCAQIVQPRKVLSREQLSQLLSIPERDRKTRVRAIVKEPYCKLTSLEVRKGVKAEREAYPLAFDPQTRLIILYEGDEYAGYSFSFRQ
;
A
#
# COMPACT_ATOMS: atom_id res chain seq x y z
N MET A 1 -22.88 12.89 -77.05
CA MET A 1 -22.76 14.38 -77.04
C MET A 1 -21.79 14.79 -75.93
N LYS A 2 -21.09 15.93 -76.06
CA LYS A 2 -20.62 16.88 -75.00
C LYS A 2 -20.39 16.35 -73.56
N HIS A 3 -19.34 16.61 -72.78
CA HIS A 3 -18.06 17.38 -72.83
C HIS A 3 -17.15 16.74 -71.72
N HIS A 4 -15.93 17.14 -71.35
CA HIS A 4 -15.01 18.25 -71.68
C HIS A 4 -13.53 17.79 -71.53
N ARG A 5 -12.54 18.71 -71.63
CA ARG A 5 -11.18 18.56 -71.10
C ARG A 5 -11.00 19.35 -69.79
N SER A 6 -10.27 18.81 -68.81
CA SER A 6 -9.53 19.60 -67.79
C SER A 6 -8.38 18.72 -67.27
N ARG A 7 -7.12 18.91 -67.71
CA ARG A 7 -6.13 19.97 -67.40
C ARG A 7 -5.39 19.72 -66.08
N ARG A 8 -4.20 19.12 -66.24
CA ARG A 8 -2.99 19.11 -65.37
C ARG A 8 -3.01 19.96 -64.08
N GLN A 9 -2.61 19.32 -62.98
CA GLN A 9 -1.79 19.89 -61.88
C GLN A 9 -1.08 18.70 -61.19
N SER A 10 0.16 18.37 -61.57
CA SER A 10 1.39 18.92 -60.98
C SER A 10 1.44 18.76 -59.45
N VAL A 11 1.79 17.54 -59.01
CA VAL A 11 2.12 17.26 -57.61
C VAL A 11 3.48 17.90 -57.31
N LYS A 12 3.46 19.08 -56.67
CA LYS A 12 4.67 19.73 -56.15
C LYS A 12 4.94 19.23 -54.73
N TYR A 13 6.11 18.63 -54.53
CA TYR A 13 6.61 18.21 -53.22
C TYR A 13 6.66 19.40 -52.25
N TRP A 14 5.87 19.33 -51.18
CA TRP A 14 6.04 20.16 -50.00
C TRP A 14 6.87 19.39 -48.97
N LEU A 15 8.17 19.71 -48.94
CA LEU A 15 9.03 19.39 -47.80
C LEU A 15 8.90 20.49 -46.73
N ALA A 16 9.24 20.12 -45.49
CA ALA A 16 9.41 20.99 -44.33
C ALA A 16 8.15 21.68 -43.75
N SER A 17 7.51 21.00 -42.80
CA SER A 17 7.20 21.65 -41.51
C SER A 17 7.90 20.84 -40.40
N GLY A 18 8.83 21.48 -39.72
CA GLY A 18 9.74 20.81 -38.79
C GLY A 18 9.07 20.47 -37.45
N THR A 19 9.27 19.25 -36.97
CA THR A 19 8.72 18.78 -35.69
C THR A 19 9.46 19.43 -34.51
N MET A 20 8.90 20.49 -33.92
CA MET A 20 9.38 20.98 -32.63
C MET A 20 8.88 20.08 -31.49
N VAL A 21 9.68 19.09 -31.12
CA VAL A 21 9.56 18.39 -29.81
C VAL A 21 10.73 18.82 -28.93
N ALA A 22 10.61 20.02 -28.35
CA ALA A 22 11.58 20.58 -27.43
C ALA A 22 11.16 20.33 -25.97
N LEU A 23 11.50 19.13 -25.49
CA LEU A 23 11.90 18.81 -24.11
C LEU A 23 11.24 19.61 -22.96
N ALA A 24 10.06 19.17 -22.51
CA ALA A 24 9.47 19.53 -21.21
C ALA A 24 9.31 18.30 -20.29
N GLY A 25 10.34 17.44 -20.21
CA GLY A 25 10.29 16.17 -19.47
C GLY A 25 11.29 16.01 -18.32
N MET A 26 12.28 16.90 -18.19
CA MET A 26 13.51 16.62 -17.42
C MET A 26 13.44 16.93 -15.91
N PHE A 27 12.25 17.14 -15.36
CA PHE A 27 12.01 17.31 -13.92
C PHE A 27 11.14 16.21 -13.29
N ILE A 28 10.61 15.28 -14.09
CA ILE A 28 9.84 14.16 -13.56
C ILE A 28 10.82 13.05 -13.17
N ASN A 29 11.22 13.02 -11.89
CA ASN A 29 11.96 11.89 -11.35
C ASN A 29 11.09 10.61 -11.48
N PRO A 30 11.51 9.57 -12.22
CA PRO A 30 10.71 8.35 -12.35
C PRO A 30 10.53 7.62 -11.01
N ARG A 31 11.39 7.92 -10.02
CA ARG A 31 11.22 7.49 -8.63
C ARG A 31 9.98 8.07 -7.97
N ASP A 32 9.56 9.31 -8.25
CA ASP A 32 8.35 9.89 -7.65
C ASP A 32 7.07 9.28 -8.21
N LEU A 33 7.05 8.93 -9.50
CA LEU A 33 5.92 8.20 -10.12
C LEU A 33 5.75 6.77 -9.56
N LEU A 34 6.85 6.15 -9.12
CA LEU A 34 6.86 4.83 -8.48
C LEU A 34 6.82 4.90 -6.94
N SER A 35 6.95 6.10 -6.36
CA SER A 35 6.84 6.33 -4.93
C SER A 35 5.36 6.35 -4.54
N ALA A 36 4.76 5.16 -4.48
CA ALA A 36 3.56 4.94 -3.72
C ALA A 36 3.84 5.41 -2.28
N ARG A 37 3.40 6.63 -1.96
CA ARG A 37 3.71 7.34 -0.70
C ARG A 37 3.63 6.35 0.45
N ALA A 38 4.79 5.97 0.99
CA ALA A 38 4.87 5.08 2.14
C ALA A 38 3.93 5.65 3.21
N PRO A 39 2.87 4.92 3.61
CA PRO A 39 1.85 5.47 4.47
C PRO A 39 2.47 6.13 5.70
N LYS A 40 2.20 7.44 5.86
CA LYS A 40 2.43 8.14 7.12
C LYS A 40 1.85 7.27 8.23
N ASP A 41 2.58 7.09 9.32
CA ASP A 41 2.36 6.11 10.40
C ASP A 41 3.04 4.73 10.25
N GLY A 42 3.86 4.49 9.22
CA GLY A 42 4.69 3.29 9.10
C GLY A 42 3.95 2.03 8.65
N CYS A 43 2.70 2.17 8.22
CA CYS A 43 1.94 1.11 7.58
C CYS A 43 2.47 0.83 6.17
N ALA A 44 2.38 -0.42 5.70
CA ALA A 44 2.58 -0.76 4.29
C ALA A 44 1.24 -0.68 3.52
N GLN A 45 0.14 -1.08 4.16
CA GLN A 45 -1.20 -1.06 3.58
C GLN A 45 -2.24 -0.76 4.67
N ILE A 46 -3.06 0.29 4.48
CA ILE A 46 -4.25 0.52 5.31
C ILE A 46 -5.33 -0.50 4.95
N VAL A 47 -5.96 -1.11 5.94
CA VAL A 47 -7.03 -2.11 5.74
C VAL A 47 -8.37 -1.55 6.22
N GLN A 48 -8.48 -1.17 7.51
CA GLN A 48 -9.67 -0.51 8.04
C GLN A 48 -9.31 0.83 8.71
N PRO A 49 -9.46 1.98 8.02
CA PRO A 49 -9.00 3.30 8.53
C PRO A 49 -9.57 3.74 9.89
N ARG A 50 -10.75 3.23 10.26
CA ARG A 50 -11.45 3.56 11.53
C ARG A 50 -11.27 2.49 12.62
N LYS A 51 -10.46 1.46 12.37
CA LYS A 51 -10.32 0.33 13.30
C LYS A 51 -9.51 0.74 14.53
N VAL A 52 -10.11 0.50 15.69
CA VAL A 52 -9.48 0.57 17.01
C VAL A 52 -9.68 -0.73 17.78
N LEU A 53 -8.90 -0.93 18.83
CA LEU A 53 -8.99 -2.06 19.75
C LEU A 53 -9.50 -1.57 21.12
N SER A 54 -10.58 -2.18 21.64
CA SER A 54 -11.10 -1.85 22.97
C SER A 54 -10.28 -2.49 24.09
N ARG A 55 -10.52 -2.09 25.35
CA ARG A 55 -9.87 -2.71 26.52
C ARG A 55 -10.26 -4.19 26.66
N GLU A 56 -11.51 -4.49 26.37
CA GLU A 56 -12.10 -5.83 26.43
C GLU A 56 -11.47 -6.72 25.35
N GLN A 57 -11.42 -6.25 24.10
CA GLN A 57 -10.76 -6.98 23.01
C GLN A 57 -9.27 -7.23 23.28
N LEU A 58 -8.56 -6.25 23.85
CA LEU A 58 -7.18 -6.42 24.27
C LEU A 58 -7.08 -7.50 25.35
N SER A 59 -7.87 -7.42 26.43
CA SER A 59 -7.84 -8.40 27.53
C SER A 59 -8.13 -9.82 27.06
N GLN A 60 -9.06 -10.00 26.12
CA GLN A 60 -9.36 -11.30 25.52
C GLN A 60 -8.20 -11.80 24.66
N LEU A 61 -7.57 -10.92 23.86
CA LEU A 61 -6.39 -11.29 23.07
C LEU A 61 -5.21 -11.73 23.95
N LEU A 62 -4.99 -11.06 25.08
CA LEU A 62 -3.93 -11.40 26.04
C LEU A 62 -4.12 -12.78 26.70
N SER A 63 -5.29 -13.41 26.55
CA SER A 63 -5.55 -14.79 26.99
C SER A 63 -5.24 -15.87 25.93
N ILE A 64 -4.92 -15.47 24.69
CA ILE A 64 -4.51 -16.41 23.63
C ILE A 64 -3.02 -16.75 23.82
N PRO A 65 -2.64 -18.04 23.94
CA PRO A 65 -1.24 -18.43 23.99
C PRO A 65 -0.58 -18.28 22.61
N GLU A 66 0.74 -18.06 22.60
CA GLU A 66 1.52 -18.11 21.36
C GLU A 66 1.40 -19.48 20.67
N ARG A 67 1.59 -19.47 19.35
CA ARG A 67 1.45 -20.60 18.41
C ARG A 67 0.01 -21.10 18.20
N ASP A 68 -0.98 -20.48 18.82
CA ASP A 68 -2.40 -20.68 18.47
C ASP A 68 -2.72 -20.11 17.08
N ARG A 69 -3.86 -20.48 16.51
CA ARG A 69 -4.26 -20.10 15.15
C ARG A 69 -4.57 -18.61 15.06
N LYS A 70 -4.08 -17.96 14.01
CA LYS A 70 -4.40 -16.60 13.58
C LYS A 70 -5.91 -16.37 13.51
N THR A 71 -6.67 -17.36 13.07
CA THR A 71 -8.15 -17.33 13.07
C THR A 71 -8.76 -17.11 14.45
N ARG A 72 -8.19 -17.65 15.54
CA ARG A 72 -8.63 -17.42 16.92
C ARG A 72 -8.42 -15.97 17.34
N VAL A 73 -7.26 -15.40 17.02
CA VAL A 73 -6.96 -13.98 17.25
C VAL A 73 -7.92 -13.09 16.46
N ARG A 74 -8.11 -13.39 15.17
CA ARG A 74 -9.04 -12.69 14.27
C ARG A 74 -10.49 -12.74 14.74
N ALA A 75 -10.92 -13.79 15.42
CA ALA A 75 -12.27 -13.86 15.98
C ALA A 75 -12.53 -12.71 17.00
N ILE A 76 -11.52 -12.35 17.79
CA ILE A 76 -11.57 -11.26 18.78
C ILE A 76 -11.36 -9.90 18.11
N VAL A 77 -10.21 -9.71 17.46
CA VAL A 77 -9.77 -8.36 17.04
C VAL A 77 -10.33 -7.92 15.69
N LYS A 78 -10.87 -8.86 14.89
CA LYS A 78 -11.29 -8.67 13.49
C LYS A 78 -10.12 -8.23 12.59
N GLU A 79 -10.41 -7.51 11.51
CA GLU A 79 -9.38 -6.95 10.62
C GLU A 79 -8.57 -5.83 11.31
N PRO A 80 -7.34 -5.49 10.83
CA PRO A 80 -6.49 -4.51 11.47
C PRO A 80 -6.77 -3.10 10.94
N TYR A 81 -6.22 -2.08 11.62
CA TYR A 81 -6.14 -0.76 11.03
C TYR A 81 -5.27 -0.78 9.78
N CYS A 82 -4.08 -1.40 9.89
CA CYS A 82 -3.17 -1.54 8.77
C CYS A 82 -2.26 -2.77 8.92
N LYS A 83 -1.74 -3.25 7.79
CA LYS A 83 -0.58 -4.15 7.76
C LYS A 83 0.70 -3.30 7.74
N LEU A 84 1.67 -3.70 8.55
CA LEU A 84 3.04 -3.16 8.49
C LEU A 84 3.88 -3.99 7.51
N THR A 85 5.05 -3.48 7.13
CA THR A 85 6.05 -4.28 6.41
C THR A 85 6.39 -5.53 7.23
N SER A 86 6.34 -6.70 6.58
CA SER A 86 6.82 -7.96 7.15
C SER A 86 8.32 -7.89 7.41
N LEU A 87 8.78 -8.60 8.44
CA LEU A 87 10.20 -8.69 8.78
C LEU A 87 10.60 -10.15 8.99
N GLU A 88 11.89 -10.44 8.85
CA GLU A 88 12.42 -11.74 9.24
C GLU A 88 12.75 -11.72 10.74
N VAL A 89 12.00 -12.50 11.53
CA VAL A 89 12.23 -12.65 12.98
C VAL A 89 13.41 -13.58 13.27
N ARG A 90 13.70 -14.48 12.34
CA ARG A 90 14.82 -15.43 12.32
C ARG A 90 15.02 -15.88 10.87
N LYS A 91 16.22 -16.39 10.54
CA LYS A 91 16.63 -16.70 9.16
C LYS A 91 15.58 -17.55 8.43
N GLY A 92 14.99 -17.00 7.36
CA GLY A 92 13.99 -17.67 6.53
C GLY A 92 12.56 -17.68 7.07
N VAL A 93 12.30 -17.11 8.27
CA VAL A 93 10.95 -17.03 8.86
C VAL A 93 10.47 -15.58 8.82
N LYS A 94 9.53 -15.31 7.91
CA LYS A 94 8.87 -14.01 7.76
C LYS A 94 7.66 -13.91 8.69
N ALA A 95 7.63 -12.86 9.51
CA ALA A 95 6.48 -12.49 10.31
C ALA A 95 5.61 -11.47 9.57
N GLU A 96 4.32 -11.78 9.41
CA GLU A 96 3.30 -10.78 9.10
C GLU A 96 3.04 -9.91 10.33
N ARG A 97 2.75 -8.62 10.11
CA ARG A 97 2.61 -7.64 11.18
C ARG A 97 1.40 -6.76 10.98
N GLU A 98 0.61 -6.60 12.02
CA GLU A 98 -0.68 -5.90 11.96
C GLU A 98 -0.81 -4.91 13.11
N ALA A 99 -1.20 -3.67 12.79
CA ALA A 99 -1.34 -2.61 13.79
C ALA A 99 -2.80 -2.35 14.16
N TYR A 100 -3.03 -2.14 15.45
CA TYR A 100 -4.33 -1.81 16.05
C TYR A 100 -4.15 -0.66 17.04
N PRO A 101 -4.53 0.59 16.70
CA PRO A 101 -4.59 1.69 17.65
C PRO A 101 -5.50 1.34 18.83
N LEU A 102 -5.09 1.68 20.05
CA LEU A 102 -5.90 1.44 21.24
C LEU A 102 -6.99 2.52 21.34
N ALA A 103 -8.24 2.11 21.54
CA ALA A 103 -9.37 3.06 21.62
C ALA A 103 -9.28 4.00 22.83
N PHE A 104 -8.57 3.56 23.88
CA PHE A 104 -8.40 4.24 25.16
C PHE A 104 -7.03 4.93 25.31
N ASP A 105 -6.13 4.77 24.33
CA ASP A 105 -4.86 5.47 24.22
C ASP A 105 -4.45 5.55 22.73
N PRO A 106 -4.88 6.60 22.00
CA PRO A 106 -4.62 6.72 20.57
C PRO A 106 -3.14 6.87 20.19
N GLN A 107 -2.26 7.19 21.15
CA GLN A 107 -0.82 7.26 20.92
C GLN A 107 -0.15 5.89 20.96
N THR A 108 -0.81 4.89 21.55
CA THR A 108 -0.32 3.51 21.60
C THR A 108 -1.04 2.63 20.56
N ARG A 109 -0.29 1.72 19.93
CA ARG A 109 -0.81 0.67 19.07
C ARG A 109 -0.36 -0.69 19.56
N LEU A 110 -1.27 -1.66 19.57
CA LEU A 110 -0.92 -3.07 19.61
C LEU A 110 -0.43 -3.49 18.22
N ILE A 111 0.77 -4.08 18.15
CA ILE A 111 1.28 -4.74 16.96
C ILE A 111 1.20 -6.25 17.18
N ILE A 112 0.40 -6.95 16.39
CA ILE A 112 0.30 -8.40 16.40
C ILE A 112 1.26 -8.99 15.36
N LEU A 113 1.96 -10.06 15.72
CA LEU A 113 2.84 -10.81 14.82
C LEU A 113 2.22 -12.18 14.48
N TYR A 114 2.39 -12.62 13.23
CA TYR A 114 2.01 -13.96 12.80
C TYR A 114 3.13 -14.62 11.99
N GLU A 115 3.43 -15.88 12.27
CA GLU A 115 4.29 -16.74 11.44
C GLU A 115 3.35 -17.68 10.65
N GLY A 116 3.05 -17.32 9.39
CA GLY A 116 2.04 -18.03 8.60
C GLY A 116 0.61 -17.87 9.14
N ASP A 117 -0.02 -18.99 9.52
CA ASP A 117 -1.33 -19.02 10.19
C ASP A 117 -1.22 -19.14 11.73
N GLU A 118 -0.02 -19.06 12.31
CA GLU A 118 0.19 -19.07 13.76
C GLU A 118 0.38 -17.66 14.32
N TYR A 119 -0.21 -17.41 15.48
CA TYR A 119 0.02 -16.22 16.30
C TYR A 119 1.39 -16.29 16.97
N ALA A 120 2.25 -15.32 16.69
CA ALA A 120 3.64 -15.28 17.15
C ALA A 120 3.88 -14.23 18.25
N GLY A 121 2.82 -13.80 18.95
CA GLY A 121 2.89 -12.81 20.03
C GLY A 121 2.56 -11.38 19.58
N TYR A 122 2.85 -10.42 20.45
CA TYR A 122 2.49 -9.01 20.28
C TYR A 122 3.56 -8.07 20.86
N SER A 123 3.49 -6.80 20.48
CA SER A 123 4.24 -5.71 21.12
C SER A 123 3.43 -4.42 21.13
N PHE A 124 3.76 -3.48 22.01
CA PHE A 124 3.22 -2.13 21.97
C PHE A 124 4.17 -1.19 21.22
N SER A 125 3.60 -0.35 20.36
CA SER A 125 4.31 0.72 19.66
C SER A 125 3.70 2.06 20.07
N PHE A 126 4.54 2.92 20.65
CA PHE A 126 4.20 4.26 21.07
C PHE A 126 4.54 5.24 19.95
N ARG A 127 3.60 6.10 19.55
CA ARG A 127 3.87 7.25 18.69
C ARG A 127 4.70 8.27 19.50
N GLN A 128 5.77 8.76 18.90
CA GLN A 128 6.55 9.93 19.37
C GLN A 128 6.10 11.17 18.58
#